data_AF-A0A1F9X088-F1
#
_entry.id   AF-A0A1F9X088-F1
#
_cell.length_a   1.000
_cell.length_b   1.000
_cell.length_c   1.000
_cell.angle_alpha   90.00
_cell.angle_beta   90.00
_cell.angle_gamma   90.00
#
_symmetry.space_group_name_H-M   'P 1'
#
loop_
_entity.id
_entity.type
_entity.pdbx_description
1 polymer ?
#
loop_
_entity_poly.entity_id
_entity_poly.type
_entity_poly.pdbx_seq_one_letter_code
_entity_poly.pdbx_strand_id
1 'polypeptide(L)'
;MKKMLIVMGCIVCVLSVFYAYKAFSKQGEHIGEQKMLAVNIEFNNSVGKTVTSAQGVDYYFQNGSLLGHEAQVYPEKYWGEFPMYFFGMPTGVKVTVTNIGPRAKDKIRIITESYVLRTDGSNGPAMCEPKVIEVELSKGETKSIDATFTTPYSPAAESGLDRFIVKVQHSNEGSGPGNNEPALVMSKEGIYCPPKYTPK
;
A
#
# COMPACT_ATOMS: atom_id res chain seq x y z
N MET A 1 -5.55 -25.59 65.20
CA MET A 1 -4.60 -25.95 64.14
C MET A 1 -5.24 -25.76 62.76
N LYS A 2 -4.61 -24.91 61.94
CA LYS A 2 -4.53 -25.00 60.47
C LYS A 2 -5.84 -25.04 59.64
N LYS A 3 -6.71 -24.02 59.68
CA LYS A 3 -7.71 -23.80 58.60
C LYS A 3 -8.06 -22.31 58.40
N MET A 4 -7.06 -21.43 58.30
CA MET A 4 -7.36 -20.00 58.11
C MET A 4 -6.25 -19.23 57.36
N LEU A 5 -5.64 -19.83 56.34
CA LEU A 5 -4.49 -19.21 55.65
C LEU A 5 -4.31 -19.62 54.18
N ILE A 6 -5.41 -19.96 53.48
CA ILE A 6 -5.37 -20.35 52.05
C ILE A 6 -6.22 -19.43 51.15
N VAL A 7 -6.93 -18.44 51.71
CA VAL A 7 -7.83 -17.58 50.91
C VAL A 7 -7.20 -16.23 50.52
N MET A 8 -5.94 -15.98 50.87
CA MET A 8 -5.26 -14.70 50.60
C MET A 8 -4.11 -14.77 49.60
N GLY A 9 -3.97 -15.90 48.89
CA GLY A 9 -2.90 -16.12 47.90
C GLY A 9 -3.34 -16.06 46.43
N CYS A 10 -4.64 -16.20 46.13
CA CYS A 10 -5.13 -16.28 44.74
C CYS A 10 -5.64 -14.96 44.16
N ILE A 11 -5.87 -13.92 44.96
CA ILE A 11 -6.38 -12.64 44.46
C ILE A 11 -5.25 -11.76 43.88
N VAL A 12 -4.00 -11.95 44.33
CA VAL A 12 -2.85 -11.17 43.84
C VAL A 12 -2.37 -11.64 42.45
N CYS A 13 -2.59 -12.91 42.08
CA CYS A 13 -2.21 -13.42 40.76
C CYS A 13 -3.21 -13.10 39.63
N VAL A 14 -4.45 -12.72 39.95
CA VAL A 14 -5.44 -12.35 38.92
C VAL A 14 -5.34 -10.86 38.54
N LEU A 15 -4.84 -10.01 39.44
CA LEU A 15 -4.68 -8.57 39.18
C LEU A 15 -3.38 -8.21 38.43
N SER A 16 -2.38 -9.09 38.43
CA SER A 16 -1.10 -8.84 37.72
C SER A 16 -1.13 -9.20 36.24
N VAL A 17 -2.12 -9.97 35.77
CA VAL A 17 -2.24 -10.35 34.35
C VAL A 17 -2.96 -9.27 33.52
N PHE A 18 -3.75 -8.40 34.15
CA PHE A 18 -4.48 -7.33 33.43
C PHE A 18 -3.64 -6.08 33.10
N TYR A 19 -2.45 -5.93 33.68
CA TYR A 19 -1.58 -4.77 33.42
C TYR A 19 -0.57 -4.96 32.28
N ALA A 20 -0.39 -6.18 31.77
CA ALA A 20 0.64 -6.46 30.76
C ALA A 20 0.17 -6.34 29.29
N TYR A 21 -1.13 -6.17 29.02
CA TYR A 21 -1.67 -6.22 27.64
C TYR A 21 -2.08 -4.87 27.04
N LYS A 22 -1.72 -3.74 27.65
CA LYS A 22 -1.97 -2.40 27.08
C LYS A 22 -0.71 -1.57 26.80
N ALA A 23 0.41 -2.26 26.55
CA ALA A 23 1.57 -1.65 25.91
C ALA A 23 1.70 -2.12 24.45
N PHE A 24 0.58 -2.16 23.71
CA PHE A 24 0.71 -1.89 22.28
C PHE A 24 1.15 -0.43 22.19
N SER A 25 2.44 -0.25 21.93
CA SER A 25 2.98 0.98 21.38
C SER A 25 1.98 1.48 20.33
N LYS A 26 1.27 2.56 20.65
CA LYS A 26 0.63 3.38 19.63
C LYS A 26 1.81 3.85 18.79
N GLN A 27 2.11 3.12 17.71
CA GLN A 27 3.03 3.56 16.69
C GLN A 27 2.53 4.94 16.31
N GLY A 28 3.27 5.97 16.71
CA GLY A 28 2.78 7.33 16.69
C GLY A 28 2.38 7.64 15.28
N GLU A 29 1.09 7.77 15.01
CA GLU A 29 0.66 8.24 13.71
C GLU A 29 1.20 9.67 13.62
N HIS A 30 2.21 9.87 12.77
CA HIS A 30 2.79 11.17 12.48
C HIS A 30 1.78 11.99 11.63
N ILE A 31 0.53 12.12 12.10
CA ILE A 31 -0.59 12.75 11.38
C ILE A 31 -0.24 14.20 11.01
N GLY A 32 0.58 14.88 11.82
CA GLY A 32 1.09 16.21 11.51
C GLY A 32 2.06 16.24 10.32
N GLU A 33 2.85 15.19 10.13
CA GLU A 33 3.87 15.08 9.07
C GLU A 33 3.29 14.55 7.75
N GLN A 34 2.15 13.86 7.77
CA GLN A 34 1.39 13.50 6.56
C GLN A 34 1.08 14.70 5.66
N LYS A 35 0.91 15.89 6.26
CA LYS A 35 0.62 17.15 5.55
C LYS A 35 1.87 17.85 5.02
N MET A 36 3.06 17.32 5.26
CA MET A 36 4.33 17.94 4.84
C MET A 36 4.82 17.43 3.48
N LEU A 37 4.23 16.35 2.96
CA LEU A 37 4.56 15.78 1.67
C LEU A 37 3.31 15.65 0.82
N ALA A 38 3.43 15.92 -0.48
CA ALA A 38 2.42 15.59 -1.46
C ALA A 38 2.96 14.51 -2.40
N VAL A 39 2.24 13.39 -2.51
CA VAL A 39 2.61 12.27 -3.38
C VAL A 39 1.53 12.08 -4.44
N ASN A 40 1.95 12.03 -5.70
CA ASN A 40 1.11 11.67 -6.83
C ASN A 40 1.64 10.40 -7.51
N ILE A 41 0.71 9.56 -7.97
CA ILE A 41 1.00 8.34 -8.72
C ILE A 41 0.38 8.52 -10.11
N GLU A 42 1.20 8.37 -11.13
CA GLU A 42 0.77 8.44 -12.53
C GLU A 42 1.16 7.13 -13.22
N PHE A 43 0.16 6.49 -13.83
CA PHE A 43 0.33 5.28 -14.62
C PHE A 43 0.48 5.67 -16.10
N ASN A 44 1.54 5.17 -16.73
CA ASN A 44 1.94 5.50 -18.10
C ASN A 44 1.92 4.26 -18.99
N ASN A 45 1.73 4.45 -20.29
CA ASN A 45 1.80 3.39 -21.31
C ASN A 45 0.80 2.23 -21.09
N SER A 46 -0.41 2.51 -20.59
CA SER A 46 -1.46 1.49 -20.50
C SER A 46 -1.83 0.97 -21.90
N VAL A 47 -2.19 -0.30 -22.03
CA VAL A 47 -2.65 -0.89 -23.30
C VAL A 47 -4.17 -0.76 -23.50
N GLY A 48 -4.83 -0.11 -22.56
CA GLY A 48 -6.25 0.15 -22.58
C GLY A 48 -6.75 0.53 -21.20
N LYS A 49 -7.98 0.15 -20.91
CA LYS A 49 -8.66 0.51 -19.67
C LYS A 49 -9.49 -0.64 -19.12
N THR A 50 -9.69 -0.59 -17.82
CA THR A 50 -10.57 -1.48 -17.07
C THR A 50 -11.66 -0.63 -16.44
N VAL A 51 -12.92 -1.06 -16.58
CA VAL A 51 -14.08 -0.40 -15.98
C VAL A 51 -14.69 -1.34 -14.95
N THR A 52 -14.81 -0.88 -13.71
CA THR A 52 -15.42 -1.65 -12.61
C THR A 52 -16.71 -0.99 -12.14
N SER A 53 -17.70 -1.81 -11.85
CA SER A 53 -19.03 -1.38 -11.44
C SER A 53 -19.75 -2.48 -10.65
N ALA A 54 -21.02 -2.24 -10.29
CA ALA A 54 -21.90 -3.26 -9.73
C ALA A 54 -22.11 -4.47 -10.66
N GLN A 55 -21.85 -4.31 -11.97
CA GLN A 55 -22.04 -5.36 -12.97
C GLN A 55 -20.82 -6.27 -13.12
N GLY A 56 -19.65 -5.87 -12.60
CA GLY A 56 -18.41 -6.62 -12.73
C GLY A 56 -17.23 -5.77 -13.20
N VAL A 57 -16.33 -6.40 -13.94
CA VAL A 57 -15.12 -5.82 -14.51
C VAL A 57 -15.14 -6.00 -16.03
N ASP A 58 -15.09 -4.90 -16.77
CA ASP A 58 -14.94 -4.89 -18.22
C ASP A 58 -13.55 -4.41 -18.62
N TYR A 59 -12.93 -5.10 -19.58
CA TYR A 59 -11.59 -4.80 -20.07
C TYR A 59 -11.67 -4.33 -21.51
N TYR A 60 -11.03 -3.20 -21.83
CA TYR A 60 -11.05 -2.62 -23.17
C TYR A 60 -9.63 -2.33 -23.65
N PHE A 61 -9.35 -2.60 -24.92
CA PHE A 61 -8.16 -2.09 -25.60
C PHE A 61 -8.26 -0.56 -25.81
N GLN A 62 -7.12 0.09 -26.09
CA GLN A 62 -7.10 1.53 -26.41
C GLN A 62 -8.04 1.94 -27.57
N ASN A 63 -8.30 1.05 -28.52
CA ASN A 63 -9.22 1.30 -29.64
C ASN A 63 -10.71 1.17 -29.26
N GLY A 64 -11.03 0.90 -27.99
CA GLY A 64 -12.39 0.73 -27.49
C GLY A 64 -12.98 -0.67 -27.65
N SER A 65 -12.25 -1.61 -28.26
CA SER A 65 -12.71 -3.00 -28.38
C SER A 65 -12.76 -3.68 -27.01
N LEU A 66 -13.89 -4.31 -26.68
CA LEU A 66 -14.04 -5.13 -25.48
C LEU A 66 -13.15 -6.37 -25.60
N LEU A 67 -12.25 -6.54 -24.64
CA LEU A 67 -11.39 -7.70 -24.48
C LEU A 67 -12.10 -8.83 -23.72
N GLY A 68 -12.88 -8.49 -22.70
CA GLY A 68 -13.59 -9.47 -21.88
C GLY A 68 -14.37 -8.84 -20.74
N HIS A 69 -15.14 -9.68 -20.04
CA HIS A 69 -15.94 -9.34 -18.88
C HIS A 69 -15.75 -10.39 -17.78
N GLU A 70 -15.67 -9.94 -16.52
CA GLU A 70 -15.62 -10.80 -15.34
C GLU A 70 -16.67 -10.35 -14.31
N ALA A 71 -17.42 -11.30 -13.74
CA ALA A 71 -18.50 -11.01 -12.78
C ALA A 71 -17.99 -10.63 -11.36
N GLN A 72 -16.69 -10.36 -11.20
CA GLN A 72 -16.10 -9.93 -9.94
C GLN A 72 -16.59 -8.52 -9.58
N VAL A 73 -17.20 -8.36 -8.41
CA VAL A 73 -17.67 -7.04 -7.95
C VAL A 73 -16.79 -6.55 -6.81
N TYR A 74 -16.15 -5.40 -7.02
CA TYR A 74 -15.34 -4.73 -6.01
C TYR A 74 -16.19 -3.82 -5.10
N PRO A 75 -15.68 -3.42 -3.92
CA PRO A 75 -16.29 -2.36 -3.12
C PRO A 75 -16.43 -1.07 -3.92
N GLU A 76 -17.48 -0.28 -3.66
CA GLU A 76 -17.83 0.91 -4.47
C GLU A 76 -16.69 1.93 -4.60
N LYS A 77 -15.82 2.04 -3.59
CA LYS A 77 -14.64 2.93 -3.62
C LYS A 77 -13.63 2.58 -4.73
N TYR A 78 -13.74 1.39 -5.32
CA TYR A 78 -12.94 0.90 -6.43
C TYR A 78 -13.75 0.75 -7.72
N TRP A 79 -14.93 1.36 -7.80
CA TRP A 79 -15.65 1.51 -9.07
C TRP A 79 -15.09 2.70 -9.85
N GLY A 80 -14.94 2.55 -11.16
CA GLY A 80 -14.38 3.58 -12.01
C GLY A 80 -13.59 3.01 -13.18
N GLU A 81 -12.76 3.87 -13.76
CA GLU A 81 -11.88 3.54 -14.89
C GLU A 81 -10.42 3.52 -14.43
N PHE A 82 -9.71 2.44 -14.77
CA PHE A 82 -8.33 2.19 -14.37
C PHE A 82 -7.46 1.79 -15.57
N PRO A 83 -6.15 2.08 -15.55
CA PRO A 83 -5.26 1.72 -16.63
C PRO A 83 -5.05 0.20 -16.68
N MET A 84 -5.11 -0.36 -17.89
CA MET A 84 -4.95 -1.79 -18.14
C MET A 84 -3.53 -2.12 -18.63
N TYR A 85 -2.92 -3.16 -18.07
CA TYR A 85 -1.59 -3.69 -18.40
C TYR A 85 -1.62 -5.22 -18.45
N PHE A 86 -1.05 -5.86 -19.47
CA PHE A 86 -0.89 -7.31 -19.46
C PHE A 86 0.26 -7.75 -18.55
N PHE A 87 0.11 -8.92 -17.94
CA PHE A 87 1.20 -9.63 -17.26
C PHE A 87 2.42 -9.79 -18.16
N GLY A 88 3.61 -9.66 -17.59
CA GLY A 88 4.89 -9.73 -18.28
C GLY A 88 5.30 -8.46 -19.02
N MET A 89 4.42 -7.45 -19.13
CA MET A 89 4.79 -6.14 -19.65
C MET A 89 5.20 -5.17 -18.54
N PRO A 90 6.04 -4.16 -18.85
CA PRO A 90 6.30 -3.08 -17.92
C PRO A 90 5.04 -2.26 -17.61
N THR A 91 4.67 -2.19 -16.34
CA THR A 91 3.68 -1.24 -15.82
C THR A 91 4.41 0.07 -15.56
N GLY A 92 4.29 1.03 -16.49
CA GLY A 92 4.93 2.34 -16.37
C GLY A 92 4.35 3.12 -15.20
N VAL A 93 5.15 3.45 -14.19
CA VAL A 93 4.68 4.24 -13.04
C VAL A 93 5.63 5.38 -12.74
N LYS A 94 5.10 6.60 -12.69
CA LYS A 94 5.81 7.79 -12.24
C LYS A 94 5.25 8.22 -10.89
N VAL A 95 6.12 8.23 -9.89
CA VAL A 95 5.80 8.76 -8.56
C VAL A 95 6.39 10.16 -8.45
N THR A 96 5.54 11.14 -8.15
CA THR A 96 5.97 12.52 -7.93
C THR A 96 5.82 12.87 -6.47
N VAL A 97 6.88 13.35 -5.83
CA VAL A 97 6.88 13.74 -4.42
C VAL A 97 7.31 15.19 -4.28
N THR A 98 6.52 15.97 -3.54
CA THR A 98 6.78 17.38 -3.25
C THR A 98 6.90 17.62 -1.77
N ASN A 99 7.96 18.32 -1.35
CA ASN A 99 8.09 18.79 0.03
C ASN A 99 7.30 20.10 0.22
N ILE A 100 6.11 20.01 0.80
CA ILE A 100 5.26 21.15 1.15
C ILE A 100 5.40 21.56 2.62
N GLY A 101 6.31 20.91 3.35
CA GLY A 101 6.57 21.13 4.75
C GLY A 101 7.40 22.39 5.04
N PRO A 102 7.55 22.73 6.33
CA PRO A 102 8.33 23.90 6.74
C PRO A 102 9.86 23.65 6.69
N ARG A 103 10.31 22.39 6.67
CA ARG A 103 11.74 22.02 6.72
C ARG A 103 12.44 22.44 5.44
N ALA A 104 13.61 23.07 5.58
CA ALA A 104 14.43 23.51 4.45
C ALA A 104 14.86 22.34 3.55
N LYS A 105 15.13 21.18 4.15
CA LYS A 105 15.46 19.92 3.50
C LYS A 105 14.82 18.77 4.26
N ASP A 106 14.42 17.74 3.54
CA ASP A 106 13.88 16.50 4.11
C ASP A 106 14.48 15.31 3.35
N LYS A 107 14.94 14.30 4.10
CA LYS A 107 15.44 13.05 3.54
C LYS A 107 14.42 11.96 3.83
N ILE A 108 13.87 11.38 2.78
CA ILE A 108 12.79 10.41 2.87
C ILE A 108 13.16 9.13 2.13
N ARG A 109 12.55 8.03 2.57
CA ARG A 109 12.58 6.74 1.90
C ARG A 109 11.20 6.47 1.30
N ILE A 110 11.17 6.15 0.03
CA ILE A 110 9.98 5.81 -0.72
C ILE A 110 10.02 4.32 -1.00
N ILE A 111 8.97 3.62 -0.60
CA ILE A 111 8.80 2.19 -0.81
C ILE A 111 7.57 1.99 -1.69
N THR A 112 7.73 1.31 -2.82
CA THR A 112 6.60 0.98 -3.70
C THR A 112 6.33 -0.50 -3.68
N GLU A 113 5.07 -0.88 -3.52
CA GLU A 113 4.61 -2.26 -3.43
C GLU A 113 3.42 -2.45 -4.36
N SER A 114 3.22 -3.67 -4.86
CA SER A 114 2.02 -4.03 -5.62
C SER A 114 1.40 -5.33 -5.11
N TYR A 115 0.08 -5.38 -5.06
CA TYR A 115 -0.71 -6.51 -4.57
C TYR A 115 -1.94 -6.75 -5.44
N VAL A 116 -2.39 -8.00 -5.55
CA VAL A 116 -3.75 -8.28 -6.03
C VAL A 116 -4.74 -7.56 -5.11
N LEU A 117 -5.71 -6.84 -5.67
CA LEU A 117 -6.83 -6.31 -4.91
C LEU A 117 -7.94 -7.35 -4.88
N ARG A 118 -8.31 -7.83 -3.70
CA ARG A 118 -9.43 -8.76 -3.55
C ARG A 118 -10.77 -8.01 -3.63
N THR A 119 -11.83 -8.74 -3.94
CA THR A 119 -13.21 -8.21 -3.99
C THR A 119 -13.77 -7.81 -2.63
N ASP A 120 -13.09 -8.13 -1.53
CA ASP A 120 -13.37 -7.58 -0.19
C ASP A 120 -12.60 -6.27 0.10
N GLY A 121 -11.75 -5.83 -0.83
CA GLY A 121 -10.89 -4.65 -0.70
C GLY A 121 -9.59 -4.87 0.09
N SER A 122 -9.29 -6.11 0.50
CA SER A 122 -8.04 -6.47 1.16
C SER A 122 -6.90 -6.74 0.17
N ASN A 123 -5.68 -6.86 0.69
CA ASN A 123 -4.51 -7.25 -0.11
C ASN A 123 -4.51 -8.77 -0.32
N GLY A 124 -4.36 -9.18 -1.57
CA GLY A 124 -3.99 -10.53 -1.98
C GLY A 124 -2.46 -10.72 -2.06
N PRO A 125 -1.99 -11.67 -2.90
CA PRO A 125 -0.57 -11.90 -3.13
C PRO A 125 0.16 -10.65 -3.62
N ALA A 126 1.45 -10.54 -3.27
CA ALA A 126 2.33 -9.51 -3.82
C ALA A 126 2.62 -9.78 -5.31
N MET A 127 2.62 -8.71 -6.11
CA MET A 127 2.77 -8.77 -7.57
C MET A 127 4.17 -8.37 -8.05
N CYS A 128 4.95 -7.74 -7.18
CA CYS A 128 6.35 -7.44 -7.42
C CYS A 128 7.09 -7.32 -6.09
N GLU A 129 8.42 -7.47 -6.15
CA GLU A 129 9.28 -7.12 -5.03
C GLU A 129 9.18 -5.61 -4.73
N PRO A 130 9.20 -5.22 -3.44
CA PRO A 130 9.20 -3.81 -3.08
C PRO A 130 10.42 -3.07 -3.64
N LYS A 131 10.20 -1.89 -4.22
CA LYS A 131 11.29 -1.00 -4.64
C LYS A 131 11.50 0.08 -3.58
N VAL A 132 12.74 0.22 -3.11
CA VAL A 132 13.12 1.22 -2.10
C VAL A 132 14.00 2.29 -2.72
N ILE A 133 13.64 3.55 -2.52
CA ILE A 133 14.30 4.71 -3.14
C ILE A 133 14.48 5.79 -2.08
N GLU A 134 15.71 6.20 -1.82
CA GLU A 134 15.99 7.34 -0.94
C GLU A 134 16.07 8.63 -1.76
N VAL A 135 15.38 9.67 -1.31
CA VAL A 135 15.42 11.00 -1.93
C VAL A 135 15.57 12.10 -0.88
N GLU A 136 16.36 13.11 -1.23
CA GLU A 136 16.41 14.38 -0.49
C GLU A 136 15.61 15.43 -1.26
N LEU A 137 14.77 16.19 -0.56
CA LEU A 137 13.90 17.22 -1.13
C LEU A 137 14.10 18.54 -0.36
N SER A 138 14.44 19.60 -1.07
CA SER A 138 14.42 20.96 -0.54
C SER A 138 12.97 21.43 -0.36
N LYS A 139 12.75 22.45 0.48
CA LYS A 139 11.42 23.05 0.65
C LYS A 139 10.84 23.51 -0.69
N GLY A 140 9.63 23.06 -1.01
CA GLY A 140 8.93 23.36 -2.26
C GLY A 140 9.44 22.57 -3.47
N GLU A 141 10.47 21.74 -3.32
CA GLU A 141 11.01 20.92 -4.40
C GLU A 141 10.09 19.74 -4.69
N THR A 142 9.90 19.49 -5.99
CA THR A 142 9.21 18.31 -6.51
C THR A 142 10.20 17.42 -7.25
N LYS A 143 10.28 16.14 -6.88
CA LYS A 143 11.02 15.12 -7.64
C LYS A 143 10.10 14.10 -8.26
N SER A 144 10.45 13.70 -9.48
CA SER A 144 9.84 12.59 -10.19
C SER A 144 10.73 11.36 -10.07
N ILE A 145 10.10 10.23 -9.79
CA ILE A 145 10.76 8.96 -9.55
C ILE A 145 10.13 7.93 -10.47
N ASP A 146 10.99 7.21 -11.21
CA ASP A 146 10.55 6.07 -11.99
C ASP A 146 10.32 4.88 -11.05
N ALA A 147 9.06 4.50 -10.89
CA ALA A 147 8.61 3.36 -10.11
C ALA A 147 8.07 2.24 -11.01
N THR A 148 8.42 2.25 -12.30
CA THR A 148 8.07 1.18 -13.24
C THR A 148 8.52 -0.18 -12.73
N PHE A 149 7.63 -1.17 -12.87
CA PHE A 149 7.86 -2.56 -12.50
C PHE A 149 7.24 -3.48 -13.55
N THR A 150 7.61 -4.75 -13.53
CA THR A 150 7.00 -5.79 -14.36
C THR A 150 6.40 -6.84 -13.43
N THR A 151 5.12 -7.13 -13.62
CA THR A 151 4.46 -8.22 -12.90
C THR A 151 4.55 -9.50 -13.73
N PRO A 152 5.38 -10.48 -13.34
CA PRO A 152 5.39 -11.76 -14.02
C PRO A 152 4.03 -12.45 -13.84
N TYR A 153 3.60 -13.21 -14.85
CA TYR A 153 2.46 -14.10 -14.66
C TYR A 153 2.80 -15.15 -13.59
N SER A 154 1.89 -15.34 -12.65
CA SER A 154 1.95 -16.40 -11.63
C SER A 154 0.60 -17.11 -11.60
N PRO A 155 0.53 -18.42 -11.34
CA PRO A 155 -0.76 -19.10 -11.13
C PRO A 155 -1.57 -18.52 -9.96
N ALA A 156 -0.92 -17.83 -9.02
CA ALA A 156 -1.56 -17.11 -7.92
C ALA A 156 -1.98 -15.67 -8.28
N ALA A 157 -1.60 -15.19 -9.46
CA ALA A 157 -2.06 -13.90 -9.96
C ALA A 157 -3.49 -14.07 -10.48
N GLU A 158 -4.43 -13.39 -9.83
CA GLU A 158 -5.81 -13.32 -10.27
C GLU A 158 -5.96 -12.17 -11.28
N SER A 159 -6.91 -12.31 -12.21
CA SER A 159 -7.37 -11.19 -13.02
C SER A 159 -8.20 -10.22 -12.18
N GLY A 160 -8.26 -8.97 -12.62
CA GLY A 160 -9.03 -7.93 -11.96
C GLY A 160 -8.14 -6.76 -11.57
N LEU A 161 -8.54 -6.04 -10.52
CA LEU A 161 -7.79 -4.90 -10.02
C LEU A 161 -6.56 -5.35 -9.23
N ASP A 162 -5.48 -4.62 -9.42
CA ASP A 162 -4.29 -4.63 -8.58
C ASP A 162 -4.15 -3.28 -7.87
N ARG A 163 -3.53 -3.32 -6.69
CA ARG A 163 -3.25 -2.17 -5.84
C ARG A 163 -1.75 -1.88 -5.86
N PHE A 164 -1.39 -0.68 -6.30
CA PHE A 164 -0.06 -0.11 -6.15
C PHE A 164 -0.02 0.83 -4.95
N ILE A 165 0.89 0.60 -4.01
CA ILE A 165 1.04 1.39 -2.78
C ILE A 165 2.39 2.09 -2.79
N VAL A 166 2.38 3.40 -2.58
CA VAL A 166 3.57 4.19 -2.29
C VAL A 166 3.58 4.55 -0.82
N LYS A 167 4.52 4.02 -0.06
CA LYS A 167 4.79 4.39 1.33
C LYS A 167 5.96 5.36 1.38
N VAL A 168 5.82 6.42 2.17
CA VAL A 168 6.91 7.35 2.45
C VAL A 168 7.27 7.25 3.92
N GLN A 169 8.54 7.05 4.21
CA GLN A 169 9.11 6.96 5.55
C GLN A 169 10.19 8.03 5.74
N HIS A 170 10.46 8.40 6.98
CA HIS A 170 11.69 9.14 7.30
C HIS A 170 12.92 8.31 6.95
N SER A 171 14.04 8.94 6.63
CA SER A 171 15.30 8.20 6.41
C SER A 171 15.94 7.71 7.71
N ASN A 172 15.59 8.33 8.84
CA ASN A 172 16.19 8.03 10.14
C ASN A 172 15.29 7.07 10.92
N GLU A 173 15.92 6.08 11.57
CA GLU A 173 15.26 5.19 12.53
C GLU A 173 14.68 6.02 13.70
N GLY A 174 13.60 5.52 14.32
CA GLY A 174 13.04 6.15 15.50
C GLY A 174 14.11 6.30 16.57
N SER A 175 14.35 7.52 17.05
CA SER A 175 15.44 7.86 18.00
C SER A 175 15.23 7.33 19.43
N GLY A 176 14.54 6.21 19.60
CA GLY A 176 14.21 5.59 20.88
C GLY A 176 14.79 4.18 21.01
N PRO A 177 15.19 3.73 22.22
CA PRO A 177 15.64 2.37 22.45
C PRO A 177 14.57 1.36 21.98
N GLY A 178 14.93 0.49 21.04
CA GLY A 178 14.05 -0.56 20.51
C GLY A 178 13.17 -0.16 19.32
N ASN A 179 13.36 1.02 18.73
CA ASN A 179 12.55 1.50 17.60
C ASN A 179 13.39 1.70 16.32
N ASN A 180 13.94 0.59 15.81
CA ASN A 180 14.84 0.60 14.65
C ASN A 180 14.13 0.79 13.30
N GLU A 181 12.79 0.81 13.26
CA GLU A 181 12.07 0.99 12.00
C GLU A 181 11.80 2.48 11.73
N PRO A 182 12.15 2.99 10.54
CA PRO A 182 11.80 4.34 10.16
C PRO A 182 10.29 4.55 10.15
N ALA A 183 9.83 5.64 10.75
CA ALA A 183 8.41 5.91 10.90
C ALA A 183 7.72 6.18 9.55
N LEU A 184 6.56 5.56 9.35
CA LEU A 184 5.69 5.82 8.20
C LEU A 184 5.14 7.25 8.29
N VAL A 185 5.50 8.07 7.30
CA VAL A 185 4.98 9.43 7.14
C VAL A 185 3.62 9.37 6.48
N MET A 186 3.51 8.76 5.30
CA MET A 186 2.24 8.66 4.57
C MET A 186 2.21 7.44 3.65
N SER A 187 1.01 7.10 3.19
CA SER A 187 0.77 6.09 2.16
C SER A 187 -0.18 6.65 1.11
N LYS A 188 0.08 6.35 -0.17
CA LYS A 188 -0.79 6.69 -1.29
C LYS A 188 -1.07 5.43 -2.11
N GLU A 189 -2.33 5.27 -2.48
CA GLU A 189 -2.81 4.16 -3.30
C GLU A 189 -3.02 4.62 -4.74
N GLY A 190 -2.63 3.78 -5.69
CA GLY A 190 -3.03 3.82 -7.09
C GLY A 190 -3.57 2.45 -7.51
N ILE A 191 -4.57 2.44 -8.38
CA ILE A 191 -5.20 1.21 -8.88
C ILE A 191 -4.87 1.04 -10.35
N TYR A 192 -4.53 -0.18 -10.73
CA TYR A 192 -4.35 -0.59 -12.12
C TYR A 192 -4.90 -2.00 -12.28
N CYS A 193 -4.83 -2.55 -13.48
CA CYS A 193 -5.46 -3.82 -13.74
C CYS A 193 -4.71 -4.65 -14.80
N PRO A 194 -4.44 -5.92 -14.50
CA PRO A 194 -4.21 -6.92 -15.52
C PRO A 194 -5.46 -7.77 -15.83
N PRO A 195 -5.84 -7.89 -17.12
CA PRO A 195 -6.89 -8.82 -17.53
C PRO A 195 -6.39 -10.26 -17.42
N LYS A 196 -7.33 -11.22 -17.42
CA LYS A 196 -7.01 -12.64 -17.43
C LYS A 196 -6.00 -13.00 -18.52
N TYR A 197 -4.86 -13.54 -18.09
CA TYR A 197 -3.86 -14.05 -19.01
C TYR A 197 -4.43 -15.27 -19.73
N THR A 198 -4.49 -15.18 -21.06
CA THR A 198 -4.81 -16.33 -21.90
C THR A 198 -3.55 -16.66 -22.68
N PRO A 199 -2.76 -17.69 -22.29
CA PRO A 199 -1.61 -18.10 -23.09
C PRO A 199 -2.11 -18.48 -24.49
N LYS A 200 -1.49 -17.91 -25.52
CA LYS A 200 -1.65 -18.35 -26.90
C LYS A 200 -0.68 -19.50 -27.19
#